data_AF-A0A2K3KR68-F1
#
_entry.id   AF-A0A2K3KR68-F1
#
_cell.length_a   1.000
_cell.length_b   1.000
_cell.length_c   1.000
_cell.angle_alpha   90.00
_cell.angle_beta   90.00
_cell.angle_gamma   90.00
#
_symmetry.space_group_name_H-M   'P 1'
#
loop_
_entity.id
_entity.type
_entity.pdbx_description
1 polymer ?
#
loop_
_entity_poly.entity_id
_entity_poly.type
_entity_poly.pdbx_seq_one_letter_code
_entity_poly.pdbx_strand_id
1 'polypeptide(L)'
;MPGFTCKWCHAELWYEERAEKSRTGPDIGFSICCGKGKVQLPLLKKPPDLLLALINGRDRRSKNFKDNYRAFNSMFAFTSLGGQINYNINNGGGPPQFILSGQNYHRIGSLLPEPGTTPKFAQLYILLV
;
A
#
# COMPACT_ATOMS: atom_id res chain seq x y z
N MET A 1 -7.76 -11.52 -17.80
CA MET A 1 -8.31 -11.78 -16.45
C MET A 1 -7.64 -13.02 -15.88
N PRO A 2 -7.53 -13.18 -14.55
CA PRO A 2 -7.09 -14.45 -13.97
C PRO A 2 -7.97 -15.58 -14.49
N GLY A 3 -7.36 -16.72 -14.81
CA GLY A 3 -8.01 -17.85 -15.49
C GLY A 3 -7.86 -19.18 -14.77
N PHE A 4 -7.17 -19.18 -13.63
CA PHE A 4 -6.90 -20.37 -12.84
C PHE A 4 -7.33 -20.16 -11.40
N THR A 5 -7.72 -21.24 -10.73
CA THR A 5 -8.18 -21.20 -9.34
C THR A 5 -7.37 -22.20 -8.53
N CYS A 6 -6.81 -21.75 -7.41
CA CYS A 6 -6.08 -22.65 -6.51
C CYS A 6 -7.03 -23.69 -5.91
N LYS A 7 -6.67 -24.97 -6.00
CA LYS A 7 -7.46 -26.08 -5.43
C LYS A 7 -7.60 -26.07 -3.90
N TRP A 8 -6.73 -25.34 -3.19
CA TRP A 8 -6.68 -25.35 -1.73
C TRP A 8 -7.37 -24.14 -1.09
N CYS A 9 -7.12 -22.94 -1.60
CA CYS A 9 -7.64 -21.69 -1.04
C CYS A 9 -8.57 -20.92 -1.97
N HIS A 10 -8.86 -21.47 -3.16
CA HIS A 10 -9.74 -20.86 -4.17
C HIS A 10 -9.33 -19.46 -4.64
N ALA A 11 -8.08 -19.06 -4.40
CA ALA A 11 -7.54 -17.82 -4.97
C ALA A 11 -7.54 -17.89 -6.51
N GLU A 12 -7.97 -16.80 -7.14
CA GLU A 12 -7.86 -16.60 -8.59
C GLU A 12 -6.44 -16.16 -8.95
N LEU A 13 -5.84 -16.83 -9.94
CA LEU A 13 -4.44 -16.69 -10.31
C LEU A 13 -4.28 -16.55 -11.83
N TRP A 14 -3.17 -15.92 -12.23
CA TRP A 14 -2.73 -15.89 -13.61
C TRP A 14 -1.86 -17.10 -13.95
N TYR A 15 -1.91 -17.56 -15.19
CA TYR A 15 -1.11 -18.69 -15.68
C TYR A 15 0.40 -18.54 -15.40
N GLU A 16 0.92 -17.31 -15.46
CA GLU A 16 2.33 -16.99 -15.20
C GLU A 16 2.74 -17.09 -13.72
N GLU A 17 1.78 -17.20 -12.81
CA GLU A 17 2.03 -17.39 -11.37
C GLU A 17 2.20 -18.87 -10.97
N ARG A 18 2.22 -19.77 -11.96
CA ARG A 18 2.46 -21.20 -11.75
C ARG A 18 3.79 -21.43 -11.04
N ALA A 19 3.79 -22.37 -10.10
CA ALA A 19 4.97 -22.69 -9.30
C ALA A 19 6.10 -23.31 -10.15
N GLU A 20 5.73 -24.08 -11.17
CA GLU A 20 6.65 -24.76 -12.08
C GLU A 20 6.47 -24.20 -13.49
N LYS A 21 7.42 -23.37 -13.94
CA LYS A 21 7.32 -22.68 -15.24
C LYS A 21 7.34 -23.64 -16.44
N SER A 22 8.00 -24.79 -16.29
CA SER A 22 8.14 -25.85 -17.29
C SER A 22 6.88 -26.70 -17.46
N ARG A 23 5.97 -26.69 -16.47
CA ARG A 23 4.80 -27.56 -16.44
C ARG A 23 3.66 -26.90 -17.19
N THR A 24 3.17 -27.60 -18.21
CA THR A 24 2.08 -27.16 -19.10
C THR A 24 0.92 -28.17 -19.01
N GLY A 25 -0.32 -27.70 -19.18
CA GLY A 25 -1.52 -28.54 -19.08
C GLY A 25 -2.51 -28.08 -18.00
N PRO A 26 -3.54 -28.89 -17.68
CA PRO A 26 -4.60 -28.49 -16.75
C PRO A 26 -4.21 -28.63 -15.26
N ASP A 27 -3.26 -29.51 -14.92
CA ASP A 27 -2.81 -29.73 -13.54
C ASP A 27 -1.63 -28.82 -13.18
N ILE A 28 -1.93 -27.52 -13.09
CA ILE A 28 -0.98 -26.47 -12.71
C ILE A 28 -1.08 -26.21 -11.22
N GLY A 29 0.04 -26.37 -10.53
CA GLY A 29 0.17 -26.03 -9.11
C GLY A 29 0.58 -24.58 -8.89
N PHE A 30 0.01 -23.95 -7.87
CA PHE A 30 0.36 -22.60 -7.42
C PHE A 30 0.86 -22.65 -5.98
N SER A 31 1.96 -21.94 -5.72
CA SER A 31 2.54 -21.79 -4.36
C SER A 31 2.37 -20.39 -3.79
N ILE A 32 2.15 -19.37 -4.64
CA ILE A 32 2.15 -17.96 -4.24
C ILE A 32 1.01 -17.61 -3.26
N CYS A 33 -0.13 -18.30 -3.32
CA CYS A 33 -1.27 -18.01 -2.46
C CYS A 33 -1.18 -18.68 -1.08
N CYS A 34 -1.27 -20.01 -1.01
CA CYS A 34 -1.33 -20.78 0.23
C CYS A 34 -0.15 -21.75 0.42
N GLY A 35 0.91 -21.61 -0.38
CA GLY A 35 2.06 -22.52 -0.31
C GLY A 35 1.72 -23.97 -0.66
N LYS A 36 0.83 -24.20 -1.64
CA LYS A 36 0.28 -25.54 -1.98
C LYS A 36 -0.51 -26.18 -0.82
N GLY A 37 -1.28 -25.38 -0.07
CA GLY A 37 -2.12 -25.84 1.04
C GLY A 37 -1.42 -25.88 2.41
N LYS A 38 -0.16 -25.42 2.48
CA LYS A 38 0.59 -25.34 3.75
C LYS A 38 0.11 -24.23 4.67
N VAL A 39 -0.51 -23.20 4.13
CA VAL A 39 -0.98 -22.02 4.87
C VAL A 39 -2.48 -21.86 4.68
N GLN A 40 -3.22 -21.83 5.78
CA GLN A 40 -4.63 -21.43 5.76
C GLN A 40 -4.70 -19.91 5.81
N LEU A 41 -5.07 -19.29 4.68
CA LEU A 41 -5.30 -17.85 4.64
C LEU A 41 -6.66 -17.53 5.27
N PRO A 42 -6.74 -16.56 6.21
CA PRO A 42 -8.02 -16.11 6.72
C PRO A 42 -8.83 -15.46 5.59
N LEU A 43 -10.15 -15.61 5.66
CA LEU A 43 -11.05 -14.94 4.72
C LEU A 43 -10.89 -13.42 4.84
N LEU A 44 -10.89 -12.74 3.69
CA LEU A 44 -10.81 -11.29 3.65
C LEU A 44 -12.01 -10.70 4.40
N LYS A 45 -11.74 -9.77 5.32
CA LYS A 45 -12.80 -9.02 6.00
C LYS A 45 -13.54 -8.17 4.96
N LYS A 46 -14.87 -8.15 5.08
CA LYS A 46 -15.69 -7.28 4.24
C LYS A 46 -15.23 -5.83 4.42
N PRO A 47 -14.95 -5.08 3.35
CA PRO A 47 -14.60 -3.67 3.47
C PRO A 47 -15.79 -2.88 4.03
N PRO A 48 -15.54 -1.74 4.71
CA PRO A 48 -16.59 -0.81 5.12
C PRO A 48 -17.55 -0.47 3.97
N ASP A 49 -18.84 -0.29 4.27
CA ASP A 49 -19.88 -0.15 3.24
C ASP A 49 -19.64 1.03 2.29
N LEU A 50 -19.02 2.11 2.77
CA LEU A 50 -18.60 3.23 1.93
C LEU A 50 -17.62 2.78 0.83
N LEU A 51 -16.59 2.01 1.19
CA LEU A 51 -15.60 1.53 0.22
C LEU A 51 -16.23 0.53 -0.74
N LEU A 52 -17.10 -0.36 -0.22
CA LEU A 52 -17.83 -1.30 -1.06
C LEU A 52 -18.71 -0.58 -2.09
N ALA A 53 -19.40 0.48 -1.68
CA ALA A 53 -20.21 1.32 -2.55
C ALA A 53 -19.37 2.05 -3.60
N LEU A 54 -18.20 2.60 -3.22
CA LEU A 54 -17.30 3.27 -4.17
C LEU A 54 -16.66 2.31 -5.19
N ILE A 55 -16.31 1.09 -4.76
CA ILE A 55 -15.68 0.08 -5.62
C ILE A 55 -16.71 -0.56 -6.56
N ASN A 56 -17.93 -0.85 -6.10
CA ASN A 56 -18.93 -1.56 -6.90
C ASN A 56 -19.98 -0.64 -7.54
N GLY A 57 -20.08 0.60 -7.09
CA GLY A 57 -21.07 1.56 -7.56
C GLY A 57 -20.84 2.01 -9.01
N ARG A 58 -21.90 2.53 -9.60
CA ARG A 58 -21.94 3.06 -10.98
C ARG A 58 -22.30 4.55 -11.04
N ASP A 59 -22.49 5.17 -9.88
CA ASP A 59 -22.80 6.59 -9.76
C ASP A 59 -21.56 7.45 -10.03
N ARG A 60 -21.77 8.77 -10.14
CA ARG A 60 -20.71 9.75 -10.44
C ARG A 60 -19.56 9.71 -9.42
N ARG A 61 -19.85 9.47 -8.13
CA ARG A 61 -18.83 9.40 -7.08
C ARG A 61 -17.97 8.15 -7.24
N SER A 62 -18.61 7.00 -7.49
CA SER A 62 -17.91 5.74 -7.74
C SER A 62 -17.06 5.79 -9.00
N LYS A 63 -17.55 6.43 -10.08
CA LYS A 63 -16.77 6.65 -11.30
C LYS A 63 -15.53 7.52 -11.02
N ASN A 64 -15.72 8.67 -10.37
CA ASN A 64 -14.61 9.54 -9.98
C ASN A 64 -13.59 8.83 -9.08
N PHE A 65 -14.06 8.00 -8.15
CA PHE A 65 -13.18 7.19 -7.30
C PHE A 65 -12.36 6.18 -8.10
N LYS A 66 -12.98 5.44 -9.03
CA LYS A 66 -12.29 4.46 -9.89
C LYS A 66 -11.28 5.12 -10.82
N ASP A 67 -11.64 6.24 -11.44
CA ASP A 67 -10.76 6.97 -12.35
C ASP A 67 -9.55 7.57 -11.61
N ASN A 68 -9.71 7.90 -10.33
CA ASN A 68 -8.69 8.56 -9.52
C ASN A 68 -8.19 7.73 -8.32
N TYR A 69 -8.39 6.40 -8.32
CA TYR A 69 -8.12 5.57 -7.13
C TYR A 69 -6.67 5.68 -6.65
N ARG A 70 -5.72 5.83 -7.58
CA ARG A 70 -4.30 6.07 -7.28
C ARG A 70 -4.09 7.39 -6.56
N ALA A 71 -4.73 8.47 -7.02
CA ALA A 71 -4.64 9.77 -6.37
C ALA A 71 -5.24 9.71 -4.96
N PHE A 72 -6.38 9.04 -4.77
CA PHE A 72 -6.94 8.82 -3.43
C PHE A 72 -6.00 8.02 -2.53
N ASN A 73 -5.48 6.87 -3.01
CA ASN A 73 -4.53 6.07 -2.24
C ASN A 73 -3.26 6.87 -1.91
N SER A 74 -2.72 7.66 -2.84
CA SER A 74 -1.56 8.51 -2.61
C SER A 74 -1.85 9.66 -1.65
N MET A 75 -3.04 10.26 -1.70
CA MET A 75 -3.47 11.28 -0.74
C MET A 75 -3.56 10.73 0.69
N PHE A 76 -3.77 9.43 0.87
CA PHE A 76 -3.78 8.78 2.19
C PHE A 76 -2.53 7.94 2.46
N ALA A 77 -1.56 7.92 1.55
CA ALA A 77 -0.27 7.24 1.70
C ALA A 77 0.69 8.03 2.60
N PHE A 78 0.18 8.62 3.68
CA PHE A 78 0.99 9.30 4.67
C PHE A 78 1.76 8.27 5.48
N THR A 79 2.94 7.93 5.00
CA THR A 79 3.97 7.39 5.85
C THR A 79 4.63 8.56 6.56
N SER A 80 4.28 8.73 7.83
CA SER A 80 5.10 9.53 8.72
C SER A 80 6.32 8.69 9.13
N LEU A 81 7.50 9.26 8.92
CA LEU A 81 8.79 8.66 9.20
C LEU A 81 9.38 9.36 10.42
N GLY A 82 9.60 8.61 11.50
CA GLY A 82 10.31 9.09 12.68
C GLY A 82 11.76 8.63 12.67
N GLY A 83 12.68 9.54 12.97
CA GLY A 83 14.11 9.25 13.15
C GLY A 83 14.84 10.42 13.82
N GLN A 84 16.10 10.21 14.18
CA GLN A 84 16.95 11.29 14.73
C GLN A 84 17.40 12.18 13.57
N ILE A 85 17.07 13.47 13.66
CA ILE A 85 17.46 14.46 12.65
C ILE A 85 18.73 15.16 13.11
N ASN A 86 19.79 15.09 12.31
CA ASN A 86 20.99 15.88 12.53
C ASN A 86 20.82 17.26 11.88
N TYR A 87 20.68 18.29 12.71
CA TYR A 87 20.54 19.69 12.27
C TYR A 87 21.87 20.43 12.09
N ASN A 88 23.00 19.83 12.47
CA ASN A 88 24.32 20.48 12.46
C ASN A 88 24.92 20.70 11.06
N ILE A 89 24.16 20.40 10.01
CA ILE A 89 24.61 20.44 8.61
C ILE A 89 24.15 21.70 7.86
N ASN A 90 23.31 22.54 8.46
CA ASN A 90 22.75 23.75 7.83
C ASN A 90 23.55 25.02 8.15
N ASN A 91 24.88 24.94 8.10
CA ASN A 91 25.76 26.06 8.44
C ASN A 91 26.25 26.87 7.22
N GLY A 92 25.73 26.58 6.03
CA GLY A 92 26.07 27.26 4.77
C GLY A 92 24.89 28.01 4.16
N GLY A 93 25.13 28.78 3.10
CA GLY A 93 24.10 29.57 2.39
C GLY A 93 23.21 28.78 1.42
N GLY A 94 23.33 27.45 1.40
CA GLY A 94 22.53 26.58 0.54
C GLY A 94 21.13 26.30 1.11
N PRO A 95 20.24 25.67 0.33
CA PRO A 95 18.94 25.22 0.83
C PRO A 95 19.09 24.31 2.06
N PRO A 96 18.19 24.39 3.06
CA PRO A 96 18.24 23.55 4.24
C PRO A 96 18.20 22.06 3.90
N GLN A 97 19.12 21.30 4.50
CA GLN A 97 19.24 19.87 4.40
C GLN A 97 18.97 19.24 5.78
N PHE A 98 18.45 18.02 5.80
CA PHE A 98 18.36 17.24 7.03
C PHE A 98 18.87 15.82 6.74
N ILE A 99 19.69 15.29 7.64
CA ILE A 99 20.12 13.90 7.58
C ILE A 99 19.34 13.12 8.63
N LEU A 100 18.72 12.03 8.19
CA LEU A 100 18.04 11.08 9.05
C LEU A 100 18.96 9.87 9.26
N SER A 101 19.25 9.53 10.51
CA SER A 101 20.14 8.40 10.84
C SER A 101 19.57 7.53 11.97
N GLY A 102 20.07 6.29 12.05
CA GLY A 102 19.61 5.30 13.03
C GLY A 102 18.39 4.49 12.59
N GLN A 103 17.64 3.95 13.54
CA GLN A 103 16.43 3.16 13.27
C GLN A 103 15.26 4.07 12.90
N ASN A 104 14.66 3.79 11.74
CA ASN A 104 13.50 4.49 11.24
C ASN A 104 12.22 3.74 11.63
N TYR A 105 11.22 4.49 12.06
CA TYR A 105 9.93 3.93 12.47
C TYR A 105 8.79 4.60 11.73
N HIS A 106 7.79 3.83 11.34
CA HIS A 106 6.51 4.37 10.89
C HIS A 106 5.76 4.95 12.10
N ARG A 107 5.48 6.26 12.11
CA ARG A 107 4.80 6.94 13.23
C ARG A 107 3.49 7.58 12.77
N ILE A 108 2.38 6.89 12.81
CA ILE A 108 1.10 7.54 12.47
C ILE A 108 0.70 8.48 13.61
N GLY A 109 0.52 9.77 13.31
CA GLY A 109 0.02 10.77 14.25
C GLY A 109 -1.05 11.66 13.62
N SER A 110 -1.66 12.54 14.41
CA SER A 110 -2.66 13.51 13.93
C SER A 110 -2.06 14.41 12.84
N LEU A 111 -2.83 14.66 11.77
CA LEU A 111 -2.45 15.56 10.68
C LEU A 111 -2.28 17.00 11.16
N LEU A 112 -3.08 17.41 12.15
CA LEU A 112 -3.05 18.75 12.72
C LEU A 112 -2.40 18.71 14.10
N PRO A 113 -1.48 19.65 14.41
CA PRO A 113 -0.99 19.82 15.76
C PRO A 113 -2.11 20.28 16.69
N GLU A 114 -2.05 19.87 17.96
CA GLU A 114 -2.89 20.41 19.02
C GLU A 114 -2.61 21.93 19.17
N PRO A 115 -3.61 22.74 19.59
CA PRO A 115 -3.43 24.17 19.81
C PRO A 115 -2.22 24.45 20.71
N GLY A 116 -1.30 25.30 20.25
CA GLY A 116 -0.08 25.66 20.98
C GLY A 116 1.09 24.69 20.82
N THR A 117 0.96 23.61 20.05
CA THR A 117 2.07 22.70 19.73
C THR A 117 2.69 23.02 18.37
N THR A 118 4.00 22.79 18.25
CA THR A 118 4.68 22.94 16.96
C THR A 118 4.31 21.78 16.02
N PRO A 119 4.09 22.05 14.72
CA PRO A 119 3.84 21.00 13.73
C PRO A 119 4.96 19.96 13.74
N LYS A 120 4.61 18.66 13.86
CA LYS A 120 5.58 17.55 13.93
C LYS A 120 5.69 16.73 12.65
N PHE A 121 4.79 16.96 11.69
CA PHE A 121 4.74 16.23 10.43
C PHE A 121 4.91 17.20 9.27
N ALA A 122 5.78 16.85 8.33
CA ALA A 122 5.89 17.51 7.04
C ALA A 122 5.22 16.63 5.98
N GLN A 123 4.37 17.22 5.15
CA GLN A 123 3.71 16.52 4.05
C GLN A 123 4.60 16.59 2.80
N LEU A 124 5.24 15.48 2.46
CA LEU A 124 6.06 15.34 1.26
C LEU A 124 5.24 14.67 0.16
N TYR A 125 5.05 15.37 -0.96
CA TYR A 125 4.49 14.79 -2.17
C TYR A 125 5.63 14.27 -3.04
N ILE A 126 5.76 12.95 -3.14
CA ILE A 126 6.72 12.32 -4.05
C ILE A 126 5.98 11.99 -5.35
N LEU A 127 6.32 12.71 -6.43
CA LEU A 127 5.91 12.33 -7.77
C LEU A 127 6.87 11.27 -8.27
N LEU A 128 6.40 10.03 -8.36
CA LEU A 128 7.09 9.00 -9.12
C LEU A 128 6.71 9.19 -10.59
N VAL A 129 7.66 9.69 -11.37
CA VAL A 129 7.54 9.78 -12.83
C VAL A 129 7.83 8.41 -13.45
#